data_AF-A0A531B634-F1
#
_entry.id   AF-A0A531B634-F1
#
_cell.length_a   1.000
_cell.length_b   1.000
_cell.length_c   1.000
_cell.angle_alpha   90.00
_cell.angle_beta   90.00
_cell.angle_gamma   90.00
#
_symmetry.space_group_name_H-M   'P 1'
#
loop_
_entity.id
_entity.type
_entity.pdbx_description
1 polymer ?
#
loop_
_entity_poly.entity_id
_entity_poly.type
_entity_poly.pdbx_seq_one_letter_code
_entity_poly.pdbx_strand_id
1 'polypeptide(L)' 'ALHLARTVARRAERIMVALTQTPGEHVSREAIRYINRVSDFLFVAARAVNDNGNADVLWVPGKNR' A
#
# COMPACT_ATOMS: atom_id res chain seq x y z
N ALA A 1 -0.98 -8.40 10.11
CA ALA A 1 0.31 -8.20 9.44
C ALA A 1 0.19 -7.58 8.03
N LEU A 2 -0.67 -8.10 7.14
CA LEU A 2 -0.73 -7.65 5.73
C LEU A 2 -1.17 -6.18 5.55
N HIS A 3 -2.14 -5.69 6.32
CA HIS A 3 -2.49 -4.25 6.29
C HIS A 3 -1.35 -3.34 6.76
N LEU A 4 -0.49 -3.80 7.69
CA LEU A 4 0.72 -3.07 8.08
C LEU A 4 1.76 -3.09 6.96
N ALA A 5 1.98 -4.24 6.33
CA ALA A 5 2.87 -4.33 5.17
C ALA A 5 2.41 -3.38 4.05
N ARG A 6 1.09 -3.28 3.80
CA ARG A 6 0.51 -2.33 2.84
C ARG A 6 0.89 -0.89 3.16
N THR A 7 0.80 -0.44 4.41
CA THR A 7 1.16 0.94 4.77
C THR A 7 2.66 1.19 4.63
N VAL A 8 3.50 0.20 4.92
CA VAL A 8 4.95 0.27 4.67
C VAL A 8 5.24 0.36 3.17
N ALA A 9 4.60 -0.45 2.32
CA ALA A 9 4.76 -0.38 0.86
C ALA A 9 4.37 1.00 0.31
N ARG A 10 3.26 1.58 0.77
CA ARG A 10 2.85 2.95 0.40
C ARG A 10 3.82 4.02 0.90
N ARG A 11 4.47 3.80 2.05
CA ARG A 11 5.52 4.70 2.54
C ARG A 11 6.78 4.61 1.67
N ALA A 12 7.20 3.40 1.31
CA ALA A 12 8.30 3.17 0.38
C ALA A 12 8.04 3.82 -0.98
N GLU A 13 6.84 3.66 -1.54
CA GLU A 13 6.41 4.32 -2.79
C GLU A 13 6.60 5.84 -2.73
N ARG A 14 6.16 6.51 -1.65
CA ARG A 14 6.34 7.96 -1.50
C ARG A 14 7.82 8.37 -1.45
N ILE A 15 8.65 7.60 -0.75
CA ILE A 15 10.10 7.85 -0.69
C ILE A 15 10.74 7.67 -2.06
N MET A 16 10.38 6.62 -2.79
CA MET A 16 10.87 6.37 -4.14
C MET A 16 10.45 7.48 -5.12
N VAL A 17 9.20 7.96 -5.02
CA VAL A 17 8.73 9.09 -5.83
C VAL A 17 9.52 10.36 -5.47
N ALA A 18 9.76 10.64 -4.19
CA ALA A 18 10.59 11.78 -3.80
C ALA A 18 12.03 11.66 -4.35
N LEU A 19 12.61 10.46 -4.30
CA LEU A 19 13.95 10.18 -4.84
C LEU A 19 14.02 10.45 -6.36
N THR A 20 12.96 10.15 -7.11
CA THR A 20 12.91 10.46 -8.56
C THR A 20 13.02 11.96 -8.87
N GLN A 21 12.74 12.83 -7.90
CA GLN A 21 12.83 14.28 -8.04
C GLN A 21 14.21 14.82 -7.61
N THR A 22 15.10 13.97 -7.11
CA THR A 22 16.43 14.37 -6.65
C THR A 22 17.39 14.43 -7.85
N PRO A 23 18.06 15.57 -8.13
CA PRO A 23 19.00 15.68 -9.24
C PRO A 23 20.15 14.67 -9.13
N GLY A 24 20.45 13.98 -10.23
CA GLY A 24 21.52 12.97 -10.29
C GLY A 24 21.11 11.58 -9.80
N GLU A 25 19.94 11.43 -9.18
CA GLU A 25 19.41 10.14 -8.74
C GLU A 25 18.59 9.46 -9.84
N HIS A 26 18.68 8.14 -9.92
CA HIS A 26 17.92 7.35 -10.88
C HIS A 26 17.10 6.27 -10.17
N VAL A 27 15.79 6.32 -10.38
CA VAL A 27 14.87 5.27 -9.94
C VAL A 27 14.16 4.70 -11.16
N SER A 28 14.19 3.38 -11.29
CA SER A 28 13.52 2.69 -12.38
C SER A 28 12.01 2.94 -12.36
N ARG A 29 11.43 3.28 -13.53
CA ARG A 29 9.97 3.42 -13.70
C ARG A 29 9.23 2.11 -13.37
N GLU A 30 9.85 0.96 -13.65
CA GLU A 30 9.27 -0.34 -13.31
C GLU A 30 9.21 -0.56 -11.80
N ALA A 31 10.22 -0.09 -11.06
CA ALA A 31 10.23 -0.20 -9.61
C ALA A 31 9.08 0.63 -8.98
N ILE A 32 8.83 1.84 -9.50
CA ILE A 32 7.69 2.68 -9.09
C ILE A 32 6.36 1.99 -9.39
N ARG A 33 6.18 1.44 -10.60
CA ARG A 33 4.98 0.68 -10.96
C ARG A 33 4.80 -0.54 -10.06
N TYR A 34 5.87 -1.28 -9.80
CA TYR A 34 5.84 -2.48 -9.00
C TYR A 34 5.40 -2.18 -7.56
N ILE A 35 6.04 -1.23 -6.88
CA ILE A 35 5.69 -0.92 -5.47
C ILE A 35 4.25 -0.42 -5.34
N ASN A 36 3.76 0.32 -6.34
CA ASN A 36 2.38 0.75 -6.43
C ASN A 36 1.41 -0.46 -6.49
N ARG A 37 1.68 -1.44 -7.37
CA ARG A 37 0.89 -2.68 -7.49
C ARG A 37 1.01 -3.60 -6.26
N VAL A 38 2.17 -3.65 -5.62
CA VAL A 38 2.37 -4.40 -4.37
C VAL A 38 1.42 -3.90 -3.28
N SER A 39 1.17 -2.59 -3.19
CA SER A 39 0.22 -2.07 -2.20
C SER A 39 -1.22 -2.54 -2.43
N ASP A 40 -1.64 -2.70 -3.70
CA ASP A 40 -2.95 -3.24 -4.05
C ASP A 40 -3.01 -4.75 -3.78
N PHE A 41 -1.97 -5.49 -4.15
CA PHE A 41 -1.85 -6.91 -3.85
C PHE A 41 -1.97 -7.17 -2.35
N LEU A 42 -1.27 -6.40 -1.51
CA LEU A 42 -1.32 -6.54 -0.06
C LEU A 42 -2.70 -6.20 0.52
N PHE A 43 -3.47 -5.33 -0.12
CA PHE A 43 -4.86 -5.09 0.25
C PHE A 43 -5.74 -6.31 -0.05
N VAL A 44 -5.67 -6.84 -1.27
CA VAL A 44 -6.45 -8.03 -1.67
C VAL A 44 -6.06 -9.25 -0.83
N ALA A 45 -4.76 -9.48 -0.63
CA ALA A 45 -4.26 -10.56 0.22
C ALA A 45 -4.74 -10.43 1.66
N ALA A 46 -4.78 -9.21 2.22
CA ALA A 46 -5.30 -8.98 3.57
C ALA A 46 -6.79 -9.38 3.69
N ARG A 47 -7.61 -9.08 2.67
CA ARG A 47 -9.01 -9.51 2.65
C ARG A 47 -9.14 -11.02 2.46
N ALA A 48 -8.36 -11.59 1.55
CA ALA A 48 -8.37 -13.04 1.31
C ALA A 48 -8.11 -13.85 2.59
N VAL A 49 -7.10 -13.48 3.38
CA VAL A 49 -6.81 -14.16 4.66
C VAL A 49 -7.83 -13.84 5.76
N ASN A 50 -8.66 -12.81 5.58
CA ASN A 50 -9.66 -12.38 6.55
C ASN A 50 -11.05 -12.89 6.15
N ASP A 51 -11.15 -14.21 5.94
CA ASP A 51 -12.34 -14.89 5.43
C ASP A 51 -12.88 -14.25 4.13
N ASN A 52 -11.99 -14.08 3.15
CA ASN A 52 -12.30 -13.40 1.88
C ASN A 52 -12.99 -12.02 2.05
N GLY A 53 -12.73 -11.35 3.17
CA GLY A 53 -13.25 -10.03 3.52
C GLY A 53 -14.55 -10.04 4.32
N ASN A 54 -15.13 -11.21 4.63
CA ASN A 54 -16.34 -11.29 5.47
C ASN A 54 -16.08 -10.84 6.91
N ALA A 55 -14.86 -11.06 7.40
CA ALA A 55 -14.44 -10.64 8.73
C ALA A 55 -13.78 -9.24 8.75
N ASP A 56 -13.91 -8.46 7.67
CA ASP A 56 -13.31 -7.12 7.59
C ASP A 56 -13.92 -6.15 8.60
N VAL A 57 -13.07 -5.35 9.24
CA VAL A 57 -13.53 -4.24 10.09
C VAL A 57 -14.05 -3.13 9.18
N LEU A 58 -15.38 -3.07 9.05
CA LEU A 58 -16.03 -2.07 8.23
C LEU A 58 -15.95 -0.69 8.89
N TRP A 59 -15.63 0.31 8.08
CA TRP A 59 -15.79 1.70 8.48
C TRP A 59 -17.28 2.04 8.54
N VAL A 60 -17.73 2.57 9.68
CA VAL A 60 -19.13 2.97 9.88
C VAL A 60 -19.16 4.50 10.01
N PRO A 61 -19.84 5.22 9.09
CA PRO A 61 -19.97 6.66 9.17
C PRO A 61 -20.57 7.09 10.53
N GLY A 62 -19.94 8.07 11.19
CA GLY A 62 -20.46 8.65 12.43
C GLY A 62 -20.33 7.80 13.70
N LYS A 63 -19.68 6.64 13.65
CA LYS A 63 -19.55 5.72 14.81
C LYS A 63 -18.88 6.33 16.05
N ASN A 64 -18.02 7.33 15.86
CA ASN A 64 -17.27 8.01 16.94
C ASN A 64 -17.56 9.53 16.98
N ARG A 65 -18.72 9.98 16.49
CA ARG A 65 -19.13 11.39 16.57
C ARG A 65 -20.03 11.64 17.75
#